data_AF-A0AAD4SF28-F1
#
_entry.id   AF-A0AAD4SF28-F1
#
_cell.length_a   1.000
_cell.length_b   1.000
_cell.length_c   1.000
_cell.angle_alpha   90.00
_cell.angle_beta   90.00
_cell.angle_gamma   90.00
#
_symmetry.space_group_name_H-M   'P 1'
#
loop_
_entity.id
_entity.type
_entity.pdbx_description
1 polymer ?
#
loop_
_entity_poly.entity_id
_entity_poly.type
_entity_poly.pdbx_seq_one_letter_code
_entity_poly.pdbx_strand_id
1 'polypeptide(L)'
;MKRVFISHDLLVKHASEIYTHVVFNKVQKEFNTTLKYRSDILNIDGDEHIYRVRWNVGEKVLQEFTVNINGVTKKGTCNCHNFEFVGLLCSHLHHILVFRFYVIEIPPHFIMERWTKRANRYEVFGSDGLVMKDDKIGMEAMQISHYCQLPTELAYMVGKSSKAYDVAMDFLNQAFEKHSCIGS
;
A
#
# COMPACT_ATOMS: atom_id res chain seq x y z
N MET A 1 -26.46 11.51 -0.18
CA MET A 1 -25.75 10.99 1.01
C MET A 1 -25.45 9.49 0.92
N LYS A 2 -26.43 8.60 0.66
CA LYS A 2 -26.20 7.14 0.57
C LYS A 2 -25.04 6.71 -0.36
N ARG A 3 -24.98 7.24 -1.59
CA ARG A 3 -23.91 6.91 -2.56
C ARG A 3 -22.50 7.26 -2.07
N VAL A 4 -22.37 8.33 -1.28
CA VAL A 4 -21.08 8.79 -0.74
C VAL A 4 -20.56 7.80 0.30
N PHE A 5 -21.41 7.41 1.26
CA PHE A 5 -21.03 6.44 2.29
C PHE A 5 -20.68 5.09 1.66
N ILE A 6 -21.47 4.63 0.69
CA ILE A 6 -21.15 3.41 -0.06
C ILE A 6 -19.78 3.52 -0.73
N SER A 7 -19.47 4.65 -1.37
CA SER A 7 -18.17 4.83 -2.04
C SER A 7 -17.01 4.84 -1.04
N HIS A 8 -17.19 5.50 0.11
CA HIS A 8 -16.20 5.50 1.19
C HIS A 8 -15.94 4.09 1.73
N ASP A 9 -17.02 3.35 2.07
CA ASP A 9 -16.94 2.01 2.62
C ASP A 9 -16.27 1.02 1.65
N LEU A 10 -16.62 1.08 0.36
CA LEU A 10 -16.03 0.22 -0.67
C LEU A 10 -14.53 0.54 -0.87
N LEU A 11 -14.15 1.80 -0.84
CA LEU A 11 -12.76 2.20 -1.06
C LEU A 11 -11.89 1.87 0.17
N VAL A 12 -12.43 1.98 1.38
CA VAL A 12 -11.80 1.46 2.60
C VAL A 12 -11.64 -0.06 2.53
N LYS A 13 -12.66 -0.79 2.07
CA LYS A 13 -12.57 -2.24 1.87
C LYS A 13 -11.46 -2.60 0.88
N HIS A 14 -11.40 -1.94 -0.28
CA HIS A 14 -10.36 -2.15 -1.27
C HIS A 14 -8.95 -1.86 -0.71
N ALA A 15 -8.80 -0.81 0.11
CA ALA A 15 -7.55 -0.51 0.81
C ALA A 15 -7.12 -1.67 1.74
N SER A 16 -8.06 -2.30 2.44
CA SER A 16 -7.78 -3.42 3.34
C SER A 16 -7.28 -4.68 2.61
N GLU A 17 -7.65 -4.84 1.33
CA GLU A 17 -7.26 -5.97 0.49
C GLU A 17 -5.83 -5.78 -0.01
N ILE A 18 -5.45 -4.55 -0.38
CA ILE A 18 -4.15 -4.20 -0.97
C ILE A 18 -3.05 -4.02 0.08
N TYR A 19 -3.30 -3.25 1.14
CA TYR A 19 -2.24 -2.75 2.02
C TYR A 19 -1.96 -3.69 3.21
N THR A 20 -0.71 -3.69 3.69
CA THR A 20 -0.38 -4.37 4.96
C THR A 20 -1.21 -3.78 6.10
N HIS A 21 -1.46 -4.54 7.16
CA HIS A 21 -2.29 -4.08 8.29
C HIS A 21 -1.83 -2.73 8.86
N VAL A 22 -0.52 -2.52 9.01
CA VAL A 22 0.05 -1.27 9.52
C VAL A 22 -0.22 -0.10 8.57
N VAL A 23 -0.06 -0.31 7.25
CA VAL A 23 -0.32 0.73 6.25
C VAL A 23 -1.81 1.01 6.15
N PHE A 24 -2.65 -0.02 6.16
CA PHE A 24 -4.09 0.12 6.13
C PHE A 24 -4.59 1.02 7.27
N ASN A 25 -4.07 0.84 8.50
CA ASN A 25 -4.45 1.70 9.62
C ASN A 25 -4.11 3.19 9.40
N LYS A 26 -2.99 3.48 8.74
CA LYS A 26 -2.63 4.86 8.36
C LYS A 26 -3.61 5.42 7.33
N VAL A 27 -3.92 4.64 6.31
CA VAL A 27 -4.86 5.03 5.24
C VAL A 27 -6.28 5.20 5.80
N GLN A 28 -6.73 4.34 6.70
CA GLN A 28 -8.03 4.45 7.35
C GLN A 28 -8.15 5.73 8.20
N LYS A 29 -7.06 6.15 8.87
CA LYS A 29 -7.02 7.45 9.56
C LYS A 29 -7.22 8.61 8.59
N GLU A 30 -6.57 8.59 7.42
CA GLU A 30 -6.80 9.60 6.38
C GLU A 30 -8.26 9.57 5.90
N PHE A 31 -8.85 8.40 5.66
CA PHE A 31 -10.26 8.25 5.28
C PHE A 31 -11.22 8.86 6.28
N ASN A 32 -11.03 8.61 7.58
CA ASN A 32 -11.89 9.18 8.62
C ASN A 32 -11.73 10.70 8.69
N THR A 33 -10.53 11.20 8.42
CA THR A 33 -10.22 12.63 8.39
C THR A 33 -10.92 13.35 7.23
N THR A 34 -11.28 12.65 6.14
CA THR A 34 -12.01 13.25 4.99
C THR A 34 -13.34 13.90 5.39
N LEU A 35 -13.99 13.37 6.43
CA LEU A 35 -15.35 13.76 6.84
C LEU A 35 -15.43 15.17 7.43
N LYS A 36 -14.31 15.71 7.91
CA LYS A 36 -14.26 17.08 8.45
C LYS A 36 -14.15 18.15 7.36
N TYR A 37 -13.78 17.75 6.15
CA TYR A 37 -13.57 18.67 5.04
C TYR A 37 -14.84 18.90 4.23
N ARG A 38 -14.93 20.08 3.64
CA ARG A 38 -15.84 20.42 2.55
C ARG A 38 -15.02 20.79 1.34
N SER A 39 -15.59 20.66 0.15
CA SER A 39 -14.94 21.09 -1.08
C SER A 39 -15.82 22.02 -1.89
N ASP A 40 -15.19 22.93 -2.63
CA ASP A 40 -15.81 23.80 -3.64
C ASP A 40 -15.06 23.62 -4.98
N ILE A 41 -15.75 23.87 -6.09
CA ILE A 41 -15.11 23.92 -7.42
C ILE A 41 -14.41 25.27 -7.55
N LEU A 42 -13.14 25.28 -7.91
CA LEU A 42 -12.40 26.48 -8.26
C LEU A 42 -12.38 26.70 -9.77
N ASN A 43 -12.05 25.64 -10.53
CA ASN A 43 -11.99 25.68 -11.97
C ASN A 43 -12.30 24.30 -12.56
N ILE A 44 -12.90 24.28 -13.75
CA ILE A 44 -13.04 23.08 -14.59
C ILE A 44 -12.75 23.54 -16.02
N ASP A 45 -11.66 23.04 -16.60
CA ASP A 45 -11.28 23.29 -17.99
C ASP A 45 -11.00 21.96 -18.69
N GLY A 46 -11.91 21.56 -19.58
CA GLY A 46 -11.91 20.23 -20.17
C GLY A 46 -11.89 19.14 -19.09
N ASP A 47 -10.85 18.31 -19.12
CA ASP A 47 -10.65 17.25 -18.12
C ASP A 47 -9.90 17.73 -16.87
N GLU A 48 -9.39 18.96 -16.81
CA GLU A 48 -8.66 19.46 -15.64
C GLU A 48 -9.61 20.09 -14.63
N HIS A 49 -9.73 19.50 -13.44
CA HIS A 49 -10.62 19.98 -12.38
C HIS A 49 -9.80 20.42 -11.17
N ILE A 50 -10.04 21.64 -10.72
CA ILE A 50 -9.39 22.21 -9.54
C ILE A 50 -10.44 22.41 -8.45
N TYR A 51 -10.20 21.83 -7.27
CA TYR A 51 -11.06 21.92 -6.11
C TYR A 51 -10.34 22.60 -4.94
N ARG A 52 -11.09 23.44 -4.22
CA ARG A 52 -10.67 23.95 -2.91
C ARG A 52 -11.23 23.04 -1.83
N VAL A 53 -10.41 22.55 -0.92
CA VAL A 53 -10.80 21.67 0.19
C VAL A 53 -10.55 22.40 1.50
N ARG A 54 -11.58 22.59 2.33
CA ARG A 54 -11.54 23.39 3.56
C ARG A 54 -12.07 22.65 4.77
N TRP A 55 -11.44 22.87 5.92
CA TRP A 55 -11.99 22.51 7.22
C TRP A 55 -12.33 23.80 7.97
N ASN A 56 -13.62 23.97 8.25
CA ASN A 56 -14.15 25.17 8.91
C ASN A 56 -14.77 24.80 10.26
N VAL A 57 -14.68 25.73 11.22
CA VAL A 57 -15.45 25.69 12.47
C VAL A 57 -16.23 27.00 12.56
N GLY A 58 -17.54 26.92 12.37
CA GLY A 58 -18.36 28.10 12.09
C GLY A 58 -17.91 28.78 10.79
N GLU A 59 -17.64 30.08 10.86
CA GLU A 59 -17.15 30.89 9.73
C GLU A 59 -15.63 30.88 9.59
N LYS A 60 -14.90 30.40 10.62
CA LYS A 60 -13.44 30.37 10.61
C LYS A 60 -12.91 29.20 9.79
N VAL A 61 -12.07 29.49 8.80
CA VAL A 61 -11.29 28.50 8.05
C VAL A 61 -10.08 28.11 8.88
N LEU A 62 -9.98 26.83 9.26
CA LEU A 62 -8.83 26.29 10.01
C LEU A 62 -7.75 25.73 9.08
N GLN A 63 -8.17 25.14 7.97
CA GLN A 63 -7.27 24.58 6.96
C GLN A 63 -7.87 24.74 5.57
N GLU A 64 -7.02 25.00 4.60
CA GLU A 64 -7.37 25.10 3.19
C GLU A 64 -6.29 24.46 2.32
N PHE A 65 -6.72 23.67 1.35
CA PHE A 65 -5.87 22.97 0.39
C PHE A 65 -6.46 23.06 -1.01
N THR A 66 -5.61 22.92 -2.01
CA THR A 66 -6.01 22.85 -3.42
C THR A 66 -5.69 21.48 -3.97
N VAL A 67 -6.68 20.86 -4.60
CA VAL A 67 -6.56 19.57 -5.29
C VAL A 67 -6.77 19.81 -6.78
N ASN A 68 -5.79 19.40 -7.58
CA ASN A 68 -5.92 19.31 -9.02
C ASN A 68 -6.13 17.83 -9.38
N ILE A 69 -7.14 17.54 -10.21
CA ILE A 69 -7.43 16.18 -10.64
C ILE A 69 -7.99 16.17 -12.05
N ASN A 70 -7.56 15.20 -12.84
CA ASN A 70 -8.13 14.92 -14.13
C ASN A 70 -9.48 14.20 -13.97
N GLY A 71 -10.54 14.81 -14.49
CA GLY A 71 -11.92 14.38 -14.38
C GLY A 71 -12.22 13.01 -14.98
N VAL A 72 -11.38 12.52 -15.90
CA VAL A 72 -11.51 11.20 -16.53
C VAL A 72 -10.62 10.18 -15.83
N THR A 73 -9.30 10.35 -15.91
CA THR A 73 -8.29 9.41 -15.43
C THR A 73 -8.15 9.35 -13.91
N LYS A 74 -8.70 10.34 -13.19
CA LYS A 74 -8.57 10.49 -11.72
C LYS A 74 -7.12 10.63 -11.23
N LYS A 75 -6.18 10.93 -12.13
CA LYS A 75 -4.83 11.36 -11.77
C LYS A 75 -4.90 12.76 -11.19
N GLY A 76 -4.22 13.02 -10.09
CA GLY A 76 -4.30 14.30 -9.42
C GLY A 76 -3.23 14.49 -8.37
N THR A 77 -3.10 15.73 -7.92
CA THR A 77 -2.15 16.17 -6.90
C THR A 77 -2.86 17.04 -5.88
N CYS A 78 -2.28 17.14 -4.69
CA CYS A 78 -2.72 18.05 -3.65
C CYS A 78 -1.53 18.90 -3.23
N ASN A 79 -1.74 20.20 -3.03
CA ASN A 79 -0.68 21.12 -2.57
C ASN A 79 -0.14 20.80 -1.14
N CYS A 80 -0.72 19.83 -0.43
CA CYS A 80 -0.12 19.28 0.79
C CYS A 80 1.12 18.39 0.52
N HIS A 81 1.31 17.94 -0.72
CA HIS A 81 2.41 17.09 -1.19
C HIS A 81 2.63 15.77 -0.44
N ASN A 82 1.63 15.30 0.31
CA ASN A 82 1.77 14.10 1.14
C ASN A 82 2.02 12.84 0.30
N PHE A 83 1.47 12.76 -0.91
CA PHE A 83 1.70 11.61 -1.77
C PHE A 83 3.14 11.59 -2.29
N GLU A 84 3.70 12.74 -2.61
CA GLU A 84 5.06 12.92 -3.09
C GLU A 84 6.08 12.58 -2.00
N PHE A 85 5.81 12.94 -0.74
CA PHE A 85 6.71 12.64 0.38
C PHE A 85 6.53 11.23 0.96
N VAL A 86 5.29 10.79 1.18
CA VAL A 86 4.98 9.54 1.90
C VAL A 86 4.63 8.40 0.93
N GLY A 87 4.06 8.73 -0.23
CA GLY A 87 3.51 7.73 -1.15
C GLY A 87 2.14 7.19 -0.76
N LEU A 88 1.44 7.90 0.14
CA LEU A 88 0.08 7.58 0.54
C LEU A 88 -0.82 8.78 0.29
N LEU A 89 -2.03 8.51 -0.18
CA LEU A 89 -3.06 9.51 -0.42
C LEU A 89 -3.36 10.29 0.87
N CYS A 90 -3.40 11.62 0.76
CA CYS A 90 -3.89 12.45 1.85
C CYS A 90 -5.43 12.44 1.92
N SER A 91 -5.94 12.78 3.09
CA SER A 91 -7.37 13.03 3.32
C SER A 91 -7.99 14.05 2.35
N HIS A 92 -7.25 15.01 1.80
CA HIS A 92 -7.80 15.96 0.81
C HIS A 92 -8.09 15.30 -0.53
N LEU A 93 -7.15 14.51 -1.04
CA LEU A 93 -7.32 13.81 -2.30
C LEU A 93 -8.37 12.69 -2.17
N HIS A 94 -8.36 11.98 -1.04
CA HIS A 94 -9.44 11.03 -0.71
C HIS A 94 -10.81 11.70 -0.66
N HIS A 95 -10.91 12.89 -0.05
CA HIS A 95 -12.15 13.66 -0.02
C HIS A 95 -12.66 13.94 -1.45
N ILE A 96 -11.78 14.36 -2.37
CA ILE A 96 -12.20 14.60 -3.76
C ILE A 96 -12.60 13.31 -4.48
N LEU A 97 -11.81 12.25 -4.37
CA LEU A 97 -12.10 10.95 -5.01
C LEU A 97 -13.46 10.39 -4.57
N VAL A 98 -13.76 10.42 -3.27
CA VAL A 98 -15.00 9.84 -2.71
C VAL A 98 -16.20 10.78 -2.92
N PHE A 99 -16.06 12.06 -2.59
CA PHE A 99 -17.21 12.97 -2.49
C PHE A 99 -17.53 13.71 -3.80
N ARG A 100 -16.55 13.86 -4.70
CA ARG A 100 -16.75 14.50 -6.01
C ARG A 100 -16.84 13.51 -7.16
N PHE A 101 -16.09 12.42 -7.09
CA PHE A 101 -16.00 11.44 -8.19
C PHE A 101 -16.61 10.08 -7.88
N TYR A 102 -17.08 9.83 -6.64
CA TYR A 102 -17.69 8.56 -6.22
C TYR A 102 -16.84 7.34 -6.57
N VAL A 103 -15.52 7.49 -6.46
CA VAL A 103 -14.57 6.41 -6.70
C VAL A 103 -14.75 5.37 -5.59
N ILE A 104 -14.85 4.10 -5.99
CA ILE A 104 -15.08 2.95 -5.09
C ILE A 104 -13.82 2.10 -4.88
N GLU A 105 -12.79 2.31 -5.69
CA GLU A 105 -11.49 1.62 -5.63
C GLU A 105 -10.36 2.63 -5.76
N ILE A 106 -9.28 2.43 -5.02
CA ILE A 106 -8.09 3.28 -5.09
C ILE A 106 -7.52 3.20 -6.52
N PRO A 107 -7.42 4.32 -7.25
CA PRO A 107 -6.85 4.30 -8.59
C PRO A 107 -5.42 3.74 -8.59
N PRO A 108 -5.04 2.87 -9.54
CA PRO A 108 -3.76 2.16 -9.52
C PRO A 108 -2.52 3.05 -9.40
N HIS A 109 -2.54 4.25 -10.01
CA HIS A 109 -1.43 5.20 -9.94
C HIS A 109 -1.19 5.80 -8.55
N PHE A 110 -2.11 5.62 -7.61
CA PHE A 110 -1.93 6.00 -6.20
C PHE A 110 -1.50 4.83 -5.30
N ILE A 111 -1.32 3.64 -5.86
CA ILE A 111 -0.86 2.46 -5.11
C ILE A 111 0.65 2.33 -5.32
N MET A 112 1.43 2.59 -4.27
CA MET A 112 2.87 2.35 -4.31
C MET A 112 3.19 0.93 -3.82
N GLU A 113 3.93 0.18 -4.61
CA GLU A 113 4.23 -1.23 -4.39
C GLU A 113 4.77 -1.52 -2.99
N ARG A 114 5.73 -0.71 -2.51
CA ARG A 114 6.36 -0.82 -1.17
C ARG A 114 5.37 -0.85 0.00
N TRP A 115 4.15 -0.34 -0.20
CA TRP A 115 3.12 -0.26 0.84
C TRP A 115 2.13 -1.43 0.80
N THR A 116 2.13 -2.20 -0.29
CA THR A 116 1.20 -3.31 -0.53
C THR A 116 1.60 -4.57 0.24
N LYS A 117 0.66 -5.50 0.43
CA LYS A 117 0.95 -6.85 0.93
C LYS A 117 1.89 -7.62 0.01
N ARG A 118 1.93 -7.26 -1.28
CA ARG A 118 2.83 -7.87 -2.27
C ARG A 118 4.28 -7.44 -2.11
N ALA A 119 4.56 -6.32 -1.44
CA ALA A 119 5.95 -5.96 -1.09
C ALA A 119 6.62 -7.03 -0.21
N ASN A 120 5.84 -7.82 0.53
CA ASN A 120 6.33 -8.95 1.32
C ASN A 120 6.24 -10.29 0.58
N ARG A 121 5.62 -10.33 -0.61
CA ARG A 121 5.61 -11.52 -1.46
C ARG A 121 6.82 -11.46 -2.36
N TYR A 122 7.72 -12.40 -2.14
CA TYR A 122 8.81 -12.71 -3.06
C TYR A 122 8.23 -13.30 -4.35
N GLU A 123 7.66 -12.44 -5.22
CA GLU A 123 7.44 -12.85 -6.60
C GLU A 123 8.81 -12.85 -7.27
N VAL A 124 9.40 -14.05 -7.35
CA VAL A 124 10.47 -14.32 -8.32
C VAL A 124 9.89 -13.95 -9.67
N PHE A 125 10.29 -12.81 -10.23
CA PHE A 125 10.04 -12.51 -11.62
C PHE A 125 10.82 -13.52 -12.46
N GLY A 126 10.15 -14.63 -12.77
CA GLY A 126 10.60 -15.65 -13.69
C GLY A 126 10.20 -15.29 -15.11
N SER A 127 11.22 -14.97 -15.91
CA SER A 127 11.35 -15.15 -17.36
C SER A 127 10.63 -14.28 -18.40
N ASP A 128 9.68 -13.36 -18.13
CA ASP A 128 9.07 -12.60 -19.25
C ASP A 128 8.68 -11.12 -19.05
N GLY A 129 9.23 -10.38 -18.08
CA GLY A 129 8.94 -8.94 -18.02
C GLY A 129 9.87 -8.09 -17.15
N LEU A 130 10.97 -7.66 -17.76
CA LEU A 130 11.97 -6.65 -17.32
C LEU A 130 11.36 -5.59 -16.37
N VAL A 131 11.99 -5.25 -15.23
CA VAL A 131 13.34 -4.65 -15.14
C VAL A 131 14.14 -5.19 -13.94
N MET A 132 15.35 -5.68 -14.25
CA MET A 132 16.49 -5.73 -13.34
C MET A 132 17.04 -4.31 -13.14
N LYS A 133 17.27 -3.90 -11.89
CA LYS A 133 18.44 -3.06 -11.60
C LYS A 133 19.37 -3.86 -10.69
N ASP A 134 20.43 -4.28 -11.34
CA ASP A 134 21.63 -4.94 -10.85
C ASP A 134 22.22 -4.15 -9.68
N ASP A 135 21.93 -4.58 -8.46
CA ASP A 135 22.76 -4.33 -7.30
C ASP A 135 22.96 -5.70 -6.63
N LYS A 136 24.19 -6.21 -6.65
CA LYS A 136 24.60 -7.47 -5.99
C LYS A 136 24.07 -7.59 -4.56
N ILE A 137 24.02 -6.44 -3.86
CA ILE A 137 23.51 -6.25 -2.50
C ILE A 137 22.01 -6.56 -2.42
N GLY A 138 21.22 -6.19 -3.44
CA GLY A 138 19.80 -6.47 -3.52
C GLY A 138 19.49 -7.96 -3.68
N MET A 139 20.28 -8.67 -4.51
CA MET A 139 20.15 -10.12 -4.70
C MET A 139 20.54 -10.91 -3.44
N GLU A 140 21.61 -10.52 -2.76
CA GLU A 140 22.06 -11.16 -1.51
C GLU A 140 21.08 -10.90 -0.36
N ALA A 141 20.65 -9.65 -0.16
CA ALA A 141 19.64 -9.33 0.86
C ALA A 141 18.31 -10.03 0.61
N MET A 142 17.94 -10.19 -0.66
CA MET A 142 16.74 -10.91 -1.08
C MET A 142 16.84 -12.42 -0.81
N GLN A 143 17.99 -13.03 -1.10
CA GLN A 143 18.27 -14.43 -0.74
C GLN A 143 18.25 -14.62 0.78
N ILE A 144 18.94 -13.78 1.54
CA ILE A 144 18.99 -13.85 3.01
C ILE A 144 17.58 -13.71 3.60
N SER A 145 16.79 -12.75 3.12
CA SER A 145 15.41 -12.56 3.59
C SER A 145 14.54 -13.77 3.31
N HIS A 146 14.64 -14.36 2.11
CA HIS A 146 13.93 -15.59 1.74
C HIS A 146 14.33 -16.77 2.64
N TYR A 147 15.63 -16.95 2.89
CA TYR A 147 16.16 -17.96 3.81
C TYR A 147 15.73 -17.74 5.26
N CYS A 148 15.44 -16.52 5.70
CA CYS A 148 14.94 -16.28 7.05
C CYS A 148 13.43 -16.58 7.17
N GLN A 149 12.65 -16.32 6.13
CA GLN A 149 11.19 -16.42 6.19
C GLN A 149 10.68 -17.88 6.12
N LEU A 150 11.17 -18.67 5.16
CA LEU A 150 10.71 -20.05 4.97
C LEU A 150 10.91 -20.94 6.22
N PRO A 151 12.08 -20.90 6.88
CA PRO A 151 12.31 -21.66 8.11
C PRO A 151 11.51 -21.11 9.30
N THR A 152 11.19 -19.82 9.33
CA THR A 152 10.33 -19.25 10.40
C THR A 152 8.91 -19.81 10.31
N GLU A 153 8.36 -19.92 9.11
CA GLU A 153 7.05 -20.55 8.89
C GLU A 153 7.09 -22.05 9.19
N LEU A 154 8.13 -22.76 8.73
CA LEU A 154 8.35 -24.16 9.07
C LEU A 154 8.45 -24.37 10.58
N ALA A 155 9.24 -23.56 11.30
CA ALA A 155 9.41 -23.62 12.74
C ALA A 155 8.07 -23.47 13.49
N TYR A 156 7.21 -22.56 13.04
CA TYR A 156 5.87 -22.39 13.59
C TYR A 156 4.97 -23.64 13.38
N MET A 157 5.08 -24.28 12.21
CA MET A 157 4.32 -25.49 11.90
C MET A 157 4.82 -26.71 12.68
N VAL A 158 6.14 -26.93 12.72
CA VAL A 158 6.73 -28.14 13.31
C VAL A 158 6.86 -28.06 14.83
N GLY A 159 6.97 -26.86 15.41
CA GLY A 159 7.07 -26.66 16.86
C GLY A 159 5.83 -27.11 17.64
N LYS A 160 4.72 -27.42 16.95
CA LYS A 160 3.48 -27.93 17.55
C LYS A 160 3.46 -29.46 17.72
N SER A 161 4.45 -30.18 17.18
CA SER A 161 4.51 -31.64 17.25
C SER A 161 5.96 -32.13 17.36
N SER A 162 6.28 -32.85 18.44
CA SER A 162 7.61 -33.43 18.65
C SER A 162 8.07 -34.25 17.44
N LYS A 163 7.18 -35.07 16.87
CA LYS A 163 7.50 -35.92 15.72
C LYS A 163 7.76 -35.11 14.44
N ALA A 164 7.08 -33.98 14.25
CA ALA A 164 7.31 -33.11 13.11
C ALA A 164 8.61 -32.31 13.27
N TYR A 165 8.93 -31.92 14.51
CA TYR A 165 10.18 -31.27 14.87
C TYR A 165 11.38 -32.18 14.58
N ASP A 166 11.34 -33.44 15.02
CA ASP A 166 12.45 -34.39 14.82
C ASP A 166 12.73 -34.61 13.32
N VAL A 167 11.68 -34.83 12.52
CA VAL A 167 11.79 -34.98 11.06
C VAL A 167 12.40 -33.72 10.42
N ALA A 168 11.96 -32.53 10.82
CA ALA A 168 12.48 -31.28 10.26
C ALA A 168 13.95 -31.07 10.63
N MET A 169 14.37 -31.42 11.85
CA MET A 169 15.76 -31.32 12.28
C MET A 169 16.67 -32.32 11.56
N ASP A 170 16.22 -33.55 11.33
CA ASP A 170 16.98 -34.53 10.55
C ASP A 170 17.23 -34.02 9.12
N PHE A 171 16.22 -33.45 8.46
CA PHE A 171 16.38 -32.84 7.14
C PHE A 171 17.36 -31.66 7.15
N LEU A 172 17.29 -30.80 8.16
CA LEU A 172 18.20 -29.65 8.28
C LEU A 172 19.65 -30.12 8.50
N ASN A 173 19.87 -31.08 9.40
CA ASN A 173 21.20 -31.64 9.65
C ASN A 173 21.81 -32.26 8.39
N GLN A 174 21.03 -33.04 7.63
CA GLN A 174 21.48 -33.59 6.34
C GLN A 174 21.83 -32.49 5.32
N ALA A 175 21.09 -31.39 5.31
CA ALA A 175 21.39 -30.25 4.44
C ALA A 175 22.71 -29.57 4.83
N PHE A 176 22.97 -29.39 6.13
CA PHE A 176 24.23 -28.84 6.63
C PHE A 176 25.44 -29.75 6.33
N GLU A 177 25.29 -31.07 6.48
CA GLU A 177 26.32 -32.04 6.14
C GLU A 177 26.69 -31.98 4.65
N LYS A 178 25.69 -31.89 3.76
CA LYS A 178 25.93 -31.75 2.32
C LYS A 178 26.66 -30.45 1.95
N HIS A 179 26.36 -29.34 2.62
CA HIS A 179 27.07 -28.07 2.40
C HIS A 179 28.53 -28.12 2.88
N SER A 180 28.80 -28.86 3.95
CA SER A 180 30.15 -29.10 4.49
C SER A 180 31.07 -29.77 3.45
N CYS A 181 30.52 -30.62 2.59
CA CYS A 181 31.25 -31.32 1.53
C CYS A 181 31.52 -30.48 0.28
N ILE A 182 30.86 -29.32 0.10
CA ILE A 182 31.02 -28.47 -1.10
C ILE A 182 32.17 -27.46 -0.92
N GLY A 183 32.63 -27.25 0.32
CA GLY A 183 33.76 -26.38 0.67
C GLY A 183 35.08 -27.10 0.93
N SER A 184 35.21 -28.39 0.57
CA SER A 184 36.43 -29.20 0.71
C SER A 184 37.04 -29.54 -0.66
#